data_AF-A0AA38KSE7-F1
#
_entry.id   AF-A0AA38KSE7-F1
#
_cell.length_a   1.000
_cell.length_b   1.000
_cell.length_c   1.000
_cell.angle_alpha   90.00
_cell.angle_beta   90.00
_cell.angle_gamma   90.00
#
_symmetry.space_group_name_H-M   'P 1'
#
loop_
_entity.id
_entity.type
_entity.pdbx_description
1 polymer ?
#
loop_
_entity_poly.entity_id
_entity_poly.type
_entity_poly.pdbx_seq_one_letter_code
_entity_poly.pdbx_strand_id
1 'polypeptide(L)'
;MILEEKALLNPPPPYQLSGSNPDVETSSPITVGSNNPYAAYLSARRPVKFRPSLSSLPSHLLLQIVYCTFPQEAGQFEGDAKEVLQRRTLHWLETSLRLVNHNLYIACMHILRSTYLPSYDSLIRPPYSSDPFPSSSYSIPAYRSSSSRRNSPYGSSSSLFPQHRELRTLDLFISVLAHEELLYDTSDLYLSRHEAYKDIFDLRQPRSRMEDLVAEEGAKAGLITIRDEDSMPGTPTTPQTPSEPIGKENSPYSMGSGSNNNSLVASPRASTSTLSKPLKKSKSTLSMLSFKRKGKGKELDQQPLPQPIKRKAELSPVPFKSLTVSFSTRKVSLVYAPVPSCTSSRSSLTVTGSSSSAYGGSTYGALGVSYNSRGRKRTIVEVQRDKDEALEVSARRLVRGLREWMEEETQSYQ
;
A
#
# COMPACT_ATOMS: atom_id res chain seq x y z
N MET A 1 15.37 28.52 -39.60
CA MET A 1 16.09 29.21 -38.52
C MET A 1 15.58 28.64 -37.21
N ILE A 2 16.43 27.92 -36.49
CA ILE A 2 16.10 27.36 -35.17
C ILE A 2 16.50 28.43 -34.17
N LEU A 3 15.53 29.11 -33.57
CA LEU A 3 15.76 30.06 -32.49
C LEU A 3 16.04 29.26 -31.22
N GLU A 4 17.28 29.31 -30.71
CA GLU A 4 17.64 28.72 -29.42
C GLU A 4 16.88 29.43 -28.29
N GLU A 5 15.85 28.77 -27.75
CA GLU A 5 15.05 29.23 -26.62
C GLU A 5 15.88 29.53 -25.36
N LYS A 6 17.12 29.02 -25.30
CA LYS A 6 18.07 29.29 -24.22
C LYS A 6 18.62 30.72 -24.19
N ALA A 7 18.48 31.49 -25.28
CA ALA A 7 19.00 32.85 -25.36
C ALA A 7 18.04 33.94 -24.82
N LEU A 8 16.78 33.59 -24.48
CA LEU A 8 15.76 34.56 -24.04
C LEU A 8 15.49 34.56 -22.54
N LEU A 9 16.12 33.68 -21.76
CA LEU A 9 15.97 33.67 -20.31
C LEU A 9 17.00 34.60 -19.67
N ASN A 10 16.53 35.76 -19.22
CA ASN A 10 17.32 36.64 -18.35
C ASN A 10 17.83 35.86 -17.13
N PRO A 11 19.09 36.05 -16.71
CA PRO A 11 19.61 35.37 -15.52
C PRO A 11 18.74 35.70 -14.31
N PRO A 12 18.48 34.72 -13.42
CA PRO A 12 17.71 34.98 -12.21
C PRO A 12 18.40 36.08 -11.40
N PRO A 13 17.64 37.03 -10.84
CA PRO A 13 18.21 38.09 -10.02
C PRO A 13 18.99 37.49 -8.85
N PRO A 14 20.14 38.09 -8.47
CA PRO A 14 20.95 37.57 -7.38
C PRO A 14 20.12 37.50 -6.10
N TYR A 15 20.12 36.34 -5.45
CA TYR A 15 19.47 36.15 -4.14
C TYR A 15 20.11 37.10 -3.13
N GLN A 16 19.42 38.20 -2.82
CA GLN A 16 19.79 39.06 -1.71
C GLN A 16 19.53 38.27 -0.43
N LEU A 17 20.61 37.79 0.21
CA LEU A 17 20.58 37.29 1.57
C LEU A 17 20.20 38.46 2.49
N SER A 18 18.89 38.64 2.71
CA SER A 18 18.38 39.54 3.73
C SER A 18 18.70 38.93 5.10
N GLY A 19 19.85 39.31 5.64
CA GLY A 19 20.45 38.68 6.80
C GLY A 19 21.46 39.58 7.49
N SER A 20 21.08 40.84 7.74
CA SER A 20 21.75 41.68 8.72
C SER A 20 20.69 42.58 9.36
N ASN A 21 20.13 42.15 10.49
CA ASN A 21 19.67 43.09 11.50
C ASN A 21 20.93 43.60 12.19
N PRO A 22 21.39 44.84 11.97
CA PRO A 22 22.23 45.50 12.95
C PRO A 22 21.35 45.89 14.14
N ASP A 23 21.97 46.01 15.31
CA ASP A 23 21.40 46.61 16.52
C ASP A 23 20.51 45.69 17.37
N VAL A 24 21.14 44.68 17.97
CA VAL A 24 20.86 44.38 19.39
C VAL A 24 22.17 44.51 20.14
N GLU A 25 22.19 45.52 21.00
CA GLU A 25 23.30 45.91 21.85
C GLU A 25 23.85 44.74 22.68
N THR A 26 25.17 44.73 22.73
CA THR A 26 26.06 43.98 23.60
C THR A 26 25.62 44.04 25.07
N SER A 27 24.78 43.09 25.49
CA SER A 27 24.69 42.69 26.91
C SER A 27 25.49 41.41 27.10
N SER A 28 26.55 41.51 27.87
CA SER A 28 27.51 40.46 28.24
C SER A 28 26.80 39.17 28.66
N PRO A 29 27.32 37.98 28.28
CA PRO A 29 26.83 36.72 28.82
C PRO A 29 27.24 36.65 30.30
N ILE A 30 26.33 37.03 31.20
CA ILE A 30 26.47 36.72 32.61
C ILE A 30 26.36 35.20 32.72
N THR A 31 27.50 34.57 33.01
CA THR A 31 27.65 33.16 33.38
C THR A 31 26.97 32.93 34.74
N VAL A 32 25.64 33.03 34.81
CA VAL A 32 24.88 32.69 36.01
C VAL A 32 24.87 31.17 36.15
N GLY A 33 25.41 30.70 37.27
CA GLY A 33 25.76 29.30 37.56
C GLY A 33 24.73 28.24 37.15
N SER A 34 25.26 27.17 36.58
CA SER A 34 24.62 25.99 35.98
C SER A 34 23.81 25.08 36.92
N ASN A 35 23.43 25.54 38.12
CA ASN A 35 22.87 24.66 39.16
C ASN A 35 21.41 24.95 39.53
N ASN A 36 20.66 25.68 38.70
CA ASN A 36 19.24 25.87 38.94
C ASN A 36 18.40 24.76 38.28
N PRO A 37 17.89 23.75 39.02
CA PRO A 37 17.08 22.67 38.46
C PRO A 37 15.77 23.17 37.81
N TYR A 38 15.32 24.39 38.15
CA TYR A 38 14.14 25.00 37.56
C TYR A 38 14.37 25.53 36.13
N ALA A 39 15.60 25.91 35.79
CA ALA A 39 15.94 26.36 34.44
C ALA A 39 15.88 25.21 33.42
N ALA A 40 16.22 23.99 33.83
CA ALA A 40 16.07 22.78 33.03
C ALA A 40 14.58 22.44 32.77
N TYR A 41 13.70 22.68 33.75
CA TYR A 41 12.27 22.44 33.59
C TYR A 41 11.60 23.47 32.66
N LEU A 42 12.04 24.73 32.69
CA LEU A 42 11.55 25.78 31.79
C LEU A 42 12.12 25.67 30.37
N SER A 43 13.38 25.23 30.21
CA SER A 43 13.95 24.95 28.89
C SER A 43 13.35 23.70 28.24
N ALA A 44 12.99 22.68 29.03
CA ALA A 44 12.25 21.50 28.57
C ALA A 44 10.80 21.80 28.14
N ARG A 45 10.23 22.94 28.57
CA ARG A 45 8.88 23.40 28.19
C ARG A 45 8.86 24.45 27.09
N ARG A 46 10.00 24.86 26.53
CA ARG A 46 9.96 25.65 25.30
C ARG A 46 9.42 24.73 24.21
N PRO A 47 8.20 24.97 23.70
CA PRO A 47 7.72 24.20 22.56
C PRO A 47 8.81 24.38 21.50
N VAL A 48 9.39 23.28 21.05
CA VAL A 48 10.31 23.29 19.92
C VAL A 48 9.60 24.12 18.87
N LYS A 49 10.15 25.27 18.49
CA LYS A 49 9.55 26.15 17.50
C LYS A 49 9.59 25.40 16.18
N PHE A 50 8.61 24.53 15.96
CA PHE A 50 8.46 23.82 14.71
C PHE A 50 8.21 24.90 13.67
N ARG A 51 9.16 25.05 12.74
CA ARG A 51 8.93 25.88 11.57
C ARG A 51 7.71 25.31 10.87
N PRO A 52 6.64 26.10 10.67
CA PRO A 52 5.45 25.60 10.01
C PRO A 52 5.86 25.06 8.64
N SER A 53 5.63 23.77 8.42
CA SER A 53 5.93 23.08 7.17
C SER A 53 4.63 22.56 6.58
N LEU A 54 4.56 22.45 5.25
CA LEU A 54 3.42 21.85 4.57
C LEU A 54 3.15 20.41 5.06
N SER A 55 4.18 19.70 5.50
CA SER A 55 4.05 18.35 6.09
C SER A 55 3.33 18.32 7.44
N SER A 56 3.25 19.44 8.15
CA SER A 56 2.56 19.55 9.44
C SER A 56 1.05 19.82 9.30
N LEU A 57 0.57 20.11 8.08
CA LEU A 57 -0.84 20.37 7.83
C LEU A 57 -1.68 19.08 7.96
N PRO A 58 -2.88 19.15 8.56
CA PRO A 58 -3.86 18.07 8.51
C PRO A 58 -4.18 17.63 7.07
N SER A 59 -4.43 16.33 6.88
CA SER A 59 -4.71 15.74 5.56
C SER A 59 -5.90 16.36 4.84
N HIS A 60 -6.96 16.76 5.56
CA HIS A 60 -8.14 17.40 4.96
C HIS A 60 -7.83 18.80 4.40
N LEU A 61 -6.92 19.56 5.03
CA LEU A 61 -6.48 20.86 4.49
C LEU A 61 -5.60 20.68 3.26
N LEU A 62 -4.72 19.68 3.26
CA LEU A 62 -3.93 19.33 2.08
C LEU A 62 -4.83 18.94 0.91
N LEU A 63 -5.86 18.13 1.17
CA LEU A 63 -6.83 17.74 0.16
C LEU A 63 -7.58 18.97 -0.39
N GLN A 64 -8.02 19.89 0.48
CA GLN A 64 -8.65 21.15 0.08
C GLN A 64 -7.72 22.00 -0.80
N ILE A 65 -6.44 22.13 -0.44
CA ILE A 65 -5.44 22.85 -1.23
C ILE A 65 -5.32 22.23 -2.63
N VAL A 66 -5.28 20.90 -2.75
CA VAL A 66 -5.23 20.23 -4.05
C VAL A 66 -6.54 20.42 -4.82
N TYR A 67 -7.71 20.40 -4.18
CA TYR A 67 -8.98 20.73 -4.85
C TYR A 67 -9.03 22.17 -5.37
N CYS A 68 -8.37 23.12 -4.70
CA CYS A 68 -8.26 24.50 -5.17
C CYS A 68 -7.40 24.66 -6.44
N THR A 69 -6.65 23.63 -6.88
CA THR A 69 -5.93 23.70 -8.16
C THR A 69 -6.81 23.34 -9.36
N PHE A 70 -8.03 22.86 -9.13
CA PHE A 70 -8.98 22.58 -10.20
C PHE A 70 -9.76 23.85 -10.58
N PRO A 71 -10.16 24.00 -11.86
CA PRO A 71 -10.97 25.14 -12.29
C PRO A 71 -12.34 25.13 -11.60
N GLN A 72 -12.55 26.03 -10.63
CA GLN A 72 -13.77 26.10 -9.82
C GLN A 72 -14.89 26.88 -10.50
N GLU A 73 -14.57 27.99 -11.16
CA GLU A 73 -15.57 28.90 -11.73
C GLU A 73 -15.89 28.52 -13.18
N ALA A 74 -17.19 28.49 -13.51
CA ALA A 74 -17.69 28.43 -14.88
C ALA A 74 -17.52 29.81 -15.56
N GLY A 75 -16.29 30.32 -15.56
CA GLY A 75 -15.93 31.60 -16.19
C GLY A 75 -15.84 31.47 -17.71
N GLN A 76 -14.98 32.30 -18.32
CA GLN A 76 -14.74 32.34 -19.78
C GLN A 76 -14.30 31.02 -20.44
N PHE A 77 -14.07 29.97 -19.66
CA PHE A 77 -13.62 28.65 -20.12
C PHE A 77 -14.72 27.58 -19.97
N GLU A 78 -15.99 27.94 -20.13
CA GLU A 78 -17.08 26.96 -20.12
C GLU A 78 -16.98 26.01 -21.33
N GLY A 79 -17.30 24.72 -21.10
CA GLY A 79 -17.21 23.66 -22.11
C GLY A 79 -15.83 22.97 -22.16
N ASP A 80 -15.39 22.63 -23.37
CA ASP A 80 -14.21 21.78 -23.63
C ASP A 80 -12.93 22.32 -22.99
N ALA A 81 -12.78 23.66 -22.92
CA ALA A 81 -11.61 24.29 -22.32
C ALA A 81 -11.44 23.93 -20.83
N LYS A 82 -12.55 23.77 -20.08
CA LYS A 82 -12.50 23.36 -18.67
C LYS A 82 -12.02 21.93 -18.53
N GLU A 83 -12.48 21.03 -19.39
CA GLU A 83 -12.07 19.63 -19.35
C GLU A 83 -10.59 19.45 -19.70
N VAL A 84 -10.10 20.18 -20.71
CA VAL A 84 -8.68 20.22 -21.08
C VAL A 84 -7.83 20.72 -19.91
N LEU A 85 -8.25 21.79 -19.24
CA LEU A 85 -7.56 22.28 -18.04
C LEU A 85 -7.59 21.27 -16.89
N GLN A 86 -8.71 20.59 -16.69
CA GLN A 86 -8.84 19.54 -15.69
C GLN A 86 -7.89 18.37 -15.97
N ARG A 87 -7.83 17.87 -17.20
CA ARG A 87 -6.91 16.79 -17.62
C ARG A 87 -5.45 17.21 -17.45
N ARG A 88 -5.11 18.45 -17.83
CA ARG A 88 -3.78 19.03 -17.60
C ARG A 88 -3.43 19.08 -16.10
N THR A 89 -4.36 19.49 -15.24
CA THR A 89 -4.16 19.50 -13.78
C THR A 89 -3.95 18.08 -13.26
N LEU A 90 -4.74 17.10 -13.68
CA LEU A 90 -4.58 15.69 -13.27
C LEU A 90 -3.20 15.14 -13.66
N HIS A 91 -2.75 15.39 -14.90
CA HIS A 91 -1.40 15.01 -15.33
C HIS A 91 -0.29 15.71 -14.51
N TRP A 92 -0.48 16.98 -14.15
CA TRP A 92 0.46 17.70 -13.28
C TRP A 92 0.50 17.12 -11.86
N LEU A 93 -0.63 16.70 -11.28
CA LEU A 93 -0.65 16.00 -9.99
C LEU A 93 0.17 14.71 -10.03
N GLU A 94 0.03 13.97 -11.14
CA GLU A 94 0.74 12.70 -11.39
C GLU A 94 2.25 12.90 -11.57
N THR A 95 2.66 13.84 -12.41
CA THR A 95 4.09 13.99 -12.76
C THR A 95 4.88 14.84 -11.77
N SER A 96 4.22 15.78 -11.09
CA SER A 96 4.89 16.83 -10.32
C SER A 96 4.49 16.86 -8.85
N LEU A 97 3.23 17.21 -8.53
CA LEU A 97 2.85 17.55 -7.15
C LEU A 97 3.02 16.37 -6.17
N ARG A 98 2.72 15.15 -6.61
CA ARG A 98 2.87 13.94 -5.77
C ARG A 98 4.32 13.68 -5.34
N LEU A 99 5.31 14.22 -6.03
CA LEU A 99 6.74 13.99 -5.74
C LEU A 99 7.29 14.94 -4.68
N VAL A 100 6.55 15.99 -4.32
CA VAL A 100 7.03 17.05 -3.41
C VAL A 100 7.10 16.58 -1.95
N ASN A 101 6.08 15.88 -1.48
CA ASN A 101 6.01 15.41 -0.10
C ASN A 101 5.11 14.17 0.01
N HIS A 102 5.42 13.28 0.94
CA HIS A 102 4.61 12.11 1.27
C HIS A 102 3.12 12.40 1.53
N ASN A 103 2.79 13.47 2.27
CA ASN A 103 1.39 13.78 2.57
C ASN A 103 0.66 14.32 1.32
N LEU A 104 1.38 15.05 0.47
CA LEU A 104 0.86 15.48 -0.83
C LEU A 104 0.71 14.29 -1.78
N TYR A 105 1.61 13.31 -1.76
CA TYR A 105 1.45 12.06 -2.49
C TYR A 105 0.12 11.39 -2.13
N ILE A 106 -0.19 11.24 -0.84
CA ILE A 106 -1.46 10.64 -0.40
C ILE A 106 -2.67 11.45 -0.91
N ALA A 107 -2.65 12.78 -0.76
CA ALA A 107 -3.74 13.64 -1.21
C ALA A 107 -3.93 13.63 -2.74
N CYS A 108 -2.84 13.70 -3.51
CA CYS A 108 -2.86 13.64 -4.97
C CYS A 108 -3.38 12.28 -5.45
N MET A 109 -2.83 11.19 -4.91
CA MET A 109 -3.25 9.84 -5.28
C MET A 109 -4.70 9.56 -4.90
N HIS A 110 -5.21 10.14 -3.81
CA HIS A 110 -6.63 10.06 -3.47
C HIS A 110 -7.51 10.64 -4.58
N ILE A 111 -7.21 11.87 -5.03
CA ILE A 111 -7.98 12.53 -6.10
C ILE A 111 -7.84 11.77 -7.41
N LEU A 112 -6.61 11.43 -7.82
CA LEU A 112 -6.34 10.69 -9.05
C LEU A 112 -7.09 9.34 -9.06
N ARG A 113 -6.97 8.54 -8.00
CA ARG A 113 -7.66 7.26 -7.92
C ARG A 113 -9.17 7.43 -7.94
N SER A 114 -9.73 8.36 -7.17
CA SER A 114 -11.19 8.59 -7.17
C SER A 114 -11.74 9.02 -8.54
N THR A 115 -10.94 9.75 -9.32
CA THR A 115 -11.31 10.24 -10.66
C THR A 115 -11.27 9.12 -11.69
N TYR A 116 -10.23 8.29 -11.67
CA TYR A 116 -10.00 7.26 -12.68
C TYR A 116 -10.57 5.88 -12.32
N LEU A 117 -11.02 5.66 -11.09
CA LEU A 117 -11.55 4.37 -10.63
C LEU A 117 -12.75 3.89 -11.47
N PRO A 118 -13.77 4.71 -11.80
CA PRO A 118 -14.89 4.24 -12.62
C PRO A 118 -14.46 3.76 -14.01
N SER A 119 -13.50 4.46 -14.62
CA SER A 119 -12.92 4.06 -15.91
C SER A 119 -12.14 2.76 -15.81
N TYR A 120 -11.38 2.57 -14.72
CA TYR A 120 -10.68 1.32 -14.43
C TYR A 120 -11.66 0.14 -14.30
N ASP A 121 -12.72 0.31 -13.50
CA ASP A 121 -13.75 -0.71 -13.26
C ASP A 121 -14.47 -1.13 -14.54
N SER A 122 -14.71 -0.18 -15.46
CA SER A 122 -15.37 -0.47 -16.75
C SER A 122 -14.53 -1.34 -17.70
N LEU A 123 -13.20 -1.33 -17.54
CA LEU A 123 -12.27 -2.05 -18.39
C LEU A 123 -11.92 -3.45 -17.87
N ILE A 124 -12.34 -3.77 -16.64
CA ILE A 124 -12.12 -5.06 -16.03
C ILE A 124 -13.01 -6.09 -16.71
N ARG A 125 -12.38 -7.15 -17.23
CA ARG A 125 -13.07 -8.19 -17.99
C ARG A 125 -13.76 -9.16 -17.04
N PRO A 126 -15.08 -9.39 -17.17
CA PRO A 126 -15.72 -10.55 -16.55
C PRO A 126 -15.00 -11.84 -16.99
N PRO A 127 -14.81 -12.83 -16.11
CA PRO A 127 -15.36 -12.98 -14.76
C PRO A 127 -14.49 -12.38 -13.64
N TYR A 128 -13.47 -11.59 -13.96
CA TYR A 128 -12.55 -11.08 -12.96
C TYR A 128 -13.25 -10.06 -12.06
N SER A 129 -13.00 -10.18 -10.76
CA SER A 129 -13.34 -9.14 -9.79
C SER A 129 -12.17 -8.18 -9.66
N SER A 130 -12.47 -6.95 -9.24
CA SER A 130 -11.48 -6.00 -8.79
C SER A 130 -11.94 -5.42 -7.47
N ASP A 131 -10.99 -5.26 -6.58
CA ASP A 131 -11.19 -4.49 -5.36
C ASP A 131 -9.83 -3.85 -5.01
N PRO A 132 -9.46 -2.74 -5.68
CA PRO A 132 -8.19 -2.08 -5.44
C PRO A 132 -8.13 -1.43 -4.05
N PHE A 133 -9.27 -1.32 -3.37
CA PHE A 133 -9.42 -0.79 -2.02
C PHE A 133 -10.16 -1.79 -1.14
N PRO A 134 -9.53 -2.96 -0.84
CA PRO A 134 -10.20 -3.99 -0.07
C PRO A 134 -10.73 -3.39 1.20
N SER A 135 -12.06 -3.32 1.26
CA SER A 135 -12.79 -2.77 2.38
C SER A 135 -12.39 -3.62 3.57
N SER A 136 -11.50 -3.09 4.39
CA SER A 136 -10.75 -3.82 5.41
C SER A 136 -11.71 -4.24 6.51
N SER A 137 -12.50 -5.26 6.23
CA SER A 137 -13.61 -5.71 7.06
C SER A 137 -13.12 -6.63 8.18
N TYR A 138 -11.84 -7.03 8.15
CA TYR A 138 -11.29 -8.00 9.13
C TYR A 138 -9.92 -7.67 9.71
N SER A 139 -9.19 -6.67 9.21
CA SER A 139 -8.13 -6.06 9.98
C SER A 139 -8.71 -4.86 10.70
N ILE A 140 -9.31 -5.11 11.88
CA ILE A 140 -9.25 -4.11 12.95
C ILE A 140 -7.82 -3.60 12.91
N PRO A 141 -7.56 -2.34 12.54
CA PRO A 141 -6.23 -1.81 12.67
C PRO A 141 -5.92 -2.06 14.12
N ALA A 142 -4.91 -2.86 14.41
CA ALA A 142 -4.36 -2.84 15.74
C ALA A 142 -3.78 -1.43 15.88
N TYR A 143 -4.63 -0.45 16.19
CA TYR A 143 -4.30 0.69 17.03
C TYR A 143 -3.96 0.11 18.41
N ARG A 144 -2.98 -0.80 18.46
CA ARG A 144 -2.07 -0.86 19.59
C ARG A 144 -1.38 0.48 19.53
N SER A 145 -1.98 1.43 20.23
CA SER A 145 -1.39 2.69 20.65
C SER A 145 -0.04 2.39 21.25
N SER A 146 0.96 2.29 20.37
CA SER A 146 2.35 2.11 20.72
C SER A 146 2.86 3.52 21.01
N SER A 147 2.32 4.15 22.04
CA SER A 147 2.64 5.51 22.49
C SER A 147 4.09 5.65 23.00
N SER A 148 4.92 4.61 22.90
CA SER A 148 6.29 4.59 23.44
C SER A 148 7.42 4.46 22.41
N ARG A 149 7.19 4.30 21.10
CA ARG A 149 8.28 4.37 20.10
C ARG A 149 8.43 5.78 19.53
N ARG A 150 8.68 6.77 20.39
CA ARG A 150 9.24 8.05 19.96
C ARG A 150 10.75 7.87 19.75
N ASN A 151 11.23 8.31 18.59
CA ASN A 151 12.63 8.60 18.28
C ASN A 151 13.49 7.45 17.74
N SER A 152 13.01 6.70 16.73
CA SER A 152 13.96 6.26 15.69
C SER A 152 14.09 7.40 14.67
N PRO A 153 15.21 8.15 14.62
CA PRO A 153 15.43 9.23 13.66
C PRO A 153 15.54 8.73 12.20
N TYR A 154 15.66 7.42 12.00
CA TYR A 154 15.52 6.76 10.71
C TYR A 154 14.18 6.03 10.72
N GLY A 155 13.13 6.72 10.27
CA GLY A 155 11.79 6.16 10.19
C GLY A 155 11.83 4.89 9.35
N SER A 156 11.38 3.77 9.93
CA SER A 156 11.00 2.61 9.13
C SER A 156 10.01 3.14 8.10
N SER A 157 10.43 3.13 6.84
CA SER A 157 9.59 3.42 5.69
C SER A 157 8.52 2.34 5.66
N SER A 158 7.49 2.50 6.49
CA SER A 158 6.24 1.78 6.40
C SER A 158 5.76 2.01 4.98
N SER A 159 6.01 1.02 4.12
CA SER A 159 5.53 1.01 2.75
C SER A 159 4.03 1.28 2.88
N LEU A 160 3.57 2.41 2.35
CA LEU A 160 2.20 2.87 2.60
C LEU A 160 1.15 1.89 2.06
N PHE A 161 1.57 1.03 1.15
CA PHE A 161 0.73 0.04 0.48
C PHE A 161 1.57 -1.22 0.17
N PRO A 162 2.08 -1.95 1.18
CA PRO A 162 2.89 -3.14 0.93
C PRO A 162 2.03 -4.33 0.47
N GLN A 163 0.72 -4.25 0.68
CA GLN A 163 -0.16 -5.42 0.65
C GLN A 163 -1.04 -5.49 -0.60
N HIS A 164 -1.42 -4.35 -1.19
CA HIS A 164 -2.38 -4.33 -2.31
C HIS A 164 -1.63 -4.11 -3.61
N ARG A 165 -1.36 -5.21 -4.32
CA ARG A 165 -0.66 -5.19 -5.59
C ARG A 165 -1.57 -4.70 -6.71
N GLU A 166 -2.87 -4.93 -6.61
CA GLU A 166 -3.87 -4.40 -7.54
C GLU A 166 -3.89 -2.87 -7.51
N LEU A 167 -3.75 -2.25 -6.34
CA LEU A 167 -3.66 -0.79 -6.20
C LEU A 167 -2.48 -0.20 -6.99
N ARG A 168 -1.33 -0.89 -7.05
CA ARG A 168 -0.20 -0.48 -7.89
C ARG A 168 -0.51 -0.60 -9.38
N THR A 169 -1.35 -1.55 -9.76
CA THR A 169 -1.83 -1.69 -11.14
C THR A 169 -2.78 -0.55 -11.50
N LEU A 170 -3.67 -0.14 -10.58
CA LEU A 170 -4.48 1.06 -10.74
C LEU A 170 -3.60 2.32 -10.89
N ASP A 171 -2.58 2.48 -10.04
CA ASP A 171 -1.64 3.61 -10.14
C ASP A 171 -0.92 3.66 -11.49
N LEU A 172 -0.51 2.50 -12.02
CA LEU A 172 0.08 2.40 -13.35
C LEU A 172 -0.93 2.77 -14.46
N PHE A 173 -2.17 2.30 -14.34
CA PHE A 173 -3.24 2.66 -15.27
C PHE A 173 -3.47 4.18 -15.29
N ILE A 174 -3.51 4.82 -14.11
CA ILE A 174 -3.63 6.28 -13.97
C ILE A 174 -2.48 6.99 -14.70
N SER A 175 -1.24 6.55 -14.49
CA SER A 175 -0.08 7.13 -15.17
C SER A 175 -0.19 7.07 -16.69
N VAL A 176 -0.62 5.92 -17.23
CA VAL A 176 -0.79 5.75 -18.68
C VAL A 176 -1.95 6.61 -19.18
N LEU A 177 -3.11 6.55 -18.53
CA LEU A 177 -4.31 7.23 -18.98
C LEU A 177 -4.18 8.76 -18.91
N ALA A 178 -3.65 9.31 -17.82
CA ALA A 178 -3.44 10.75 -17.68
C ALA A 178 -2.45 11.29 -18.74
N HIS A 179 -1.46 10.49 -19.16
CA HIS A 179 -0.54 10.84 -20.22
C HIS A 179 -1.19 10.76 -21.61
N GLU A 180 -1.97 9.72 -21.88
CA GLU A 180 -2.75 9.59 -23.13
C GLU A 180 -3.77 10.74 -23.29
N GLU A 181 -4.45 11.11 -22.20
CA GLU A 181 -5.38 12.25 -22.15
C GLU A 181 -4.69 13.58 -22.44
N LEU A 182 -3.52 13.84 -21.86
CA LEU A 182 -2.74 15.04 -22.18
C LEU A 182 -2.30 15.07 -23.66
N LEU A 183 -1.86 13.94 -24.21
CA LEU A 183 -1.44 13.86 -25.61
C LEU A 183 -2.60 14.12 -26.56
N TYR A 184 -3.78 13.61 -26.23
CA TYR A 184 -5.01 13.89 -26.98
C TYR A 184 -5.32 15.39 -27.02
N ASP A 185 -5.16 16.09 -25.91
CA ASP A 185 -5.42 17.53 -25.83
C ASP A 185 -4.33 18.40 -26.49
N THR A 186 -3.10 17.91 -26.60
CA THR A 186 -1.95 18.69 -27.08
C THR A 186 -1.66 18.52 -28.57
N SER A 187 -2.19 17.47 -29.19
CA SER A 187 -1.88 17.13 -30.59
C SER A 187 -3.10 16.57 -31.30
N ASP A 188 -3.66 17.33 -32.25
CA ASP A 188 -4.77 16.88 -33.11
C ASP A 188 -4.43 15.64 -33.97
N LEU A 189 -3.13 15.39 -34.18
CA LEU A 189 -2.63 14.22 -34.90
C LEU A 189 -2.50 12.98 -34.00
N TYR A 190 -2.79 13.11 -32.71
CA TYR A 190 -2.64 12.01 -31.75
C TYR A 190 -3.78 11.01 -31.89
N LEU A 191 -3.45 9.78 -32.26
CA LEU A 191 -4.39 8.67 -32.31
C LEU A 191 -4.37 7.93 -30.98
N SER A 192 -5.51 7.89 -30.28
CA SER A 192 -5.63 7.23 -28.98
C SER A 192 -5.24 5.75 -29.06
N ARG A 193 -4.19 5.37 -28.31
CA ARG A 193 -3.65 4.02 -28.31
C ARG A 193 -4.38 3.19 -27.27
N HIS A 194 -5.57 2.73 -27.64
CA HIS A 194 -6.40 1.86 -26.79
C HIS A 194 -5.67 0.54 -26.43
N GLU A 195 -4.66 0.16 -27.19
CA GLU A 195 -3.80 -0.99 -26.91
C GLU A 195 -2.82 -0.76 -25.75
N ALA A 196 -2.52 0.49 -25.39
CA ALA A 196 -1.52 0.82 -24.37
C ALA A 196 -1.89 0.27 -22.97
N TYR A 197 -3.19 0.17 -22.67
CA TYR A 197 -3.68 -0.41 -21.42
C TYR A 197 -4.17 -1.86 -21.57
N LYS A 198 -4.15 -2.44 -22.77
CA LYS A 198 -4.59 -3.83 -23.01
C LYS A 198 -3.80 -4.82 -22.15
N ASP A 199 -2.47 -4.68 -22.11
CA ASP A 199 -1.58 -5.52 -21.30
C ASP A 199 -1.83 -5.37 -19.79
N ILE A 200 -2.31 -4.20 -19.36
CA ILE A 200 -2.66 -3.96 -17.96
C ILE A 200 -3.83 -4.88 -17.58
N PHE A 201 -4.90 -4.92 -18.36
CA PHE A 201 -6.09 -5.71 -18.04
C PHE A 201 -5.98 -7.19 -18.46
N ASP A 202 -5.16 -7.52 -19.46
CA ASP A 202 -4.96 -8.91 -19.88
C ASP A 202 -3.99 -9.69 -18.98
N LEU A 203 -3.00 -9.01 -18.38
CA LEU A 203 -1.94 -9.66 -17.63
C LEU A 203 -1.72 -9.08 -16.23
N ARG A 204 -1.53 -7.77 -16.09
CA ARG A 204 -1.11 -7.18 -14.81
C ARG A 204 -2.22 -7.19 -13.76
N GLN A 205 -3.41 -6.73 -14.10
CA GLN A 205 -4.58 -6.69 -13.22
C GLN A 205 -4.95 -8.08 -12.70
N PRO A 206 -5.21 -9.10 -13.53
CA PRO A 206 -5.62 -10.40 -13.02
C PRO A 206 -4.50 -11.08 -12.23
N ARG A 207 -3.23 -10.85 -12.58
CA ARG A 207 -2.08 -11.32 -11.79
C ARG A 207 -2.05 -10.65 -10.41
N SER A 208 -2.10 -9.32 -10.35
CA SER A 208 -2.05 -8.58 -9.09
C SER A 208 -3.24 -8.91 -8.20
N ARG A 209 -4.44 -9.03 -8.78
CA ARG A 209 -5.63 -9.50 -8.08
C ARG A 209 -5.45 -10.91 -7.52
N MET A 210 -4.89 -11.83 -8.30
CA MET A 210 -4.59 -13.19 -7.84
C MET A 210 -3.60 -13.19 -6.68
N GLU A 211 -2.56 -12.34 -6.72
CA GLU A 211 -1.61 -12.20 -5.62
C GLU A 211 -2.29 -11.73 -4.34
N ASP A 212 -3.17 -10.73 -4.44
CA ASP A 212 -3.92 -10.19 -3.30
C ASP A 212 -4.91 -11.23 -2.73
N LEU A 213 -5.64 -11.96 -3.59
CA LEU A 213 -6.55 -13.04 -3.18
C LEU A 213 -5.81 -14.21 -2.51
N VAL A 214 -4.65 -14.61 -3.02
CA VAL A 214 -3.83 -15.67 -2.40
C VAL A 214 -3.32 -15.21 -1.03
N ALA A 215 -2.91 -13.95 -0.90
CA ALA A 215 -2.51 -13.39 0.38
C ALA A 215 -3.66 -13.42 1.40
N GLU A 216 -4.85 -12.98 1.00
CA GLU A 216 -6.05 -12.94 1.84
C GLU A 216 -6.49 -14.35 2.26
N GLU A 217 -6.69 -15.26 1.31
CA GLU A 217 -7.13 -16.63 1.57
C GLU A 217 -6.06 -17.43 2.34
N GLY A 218 -4.78 -17.22 2.04
CA GLY A 218 -3.67 -17.84 2.77
C GLY A 218 -3.52 -17.33 4.20
N ALA A 219 -3.76 -16.03 4.43
CA ALA A 219 -3.79 -15.45 5.78
C ALA A 219 -4.99 -15.96 6.58
N LYS A 220 -6.19 -16.01 5.98
CA LYS A 220 -7.38 -16.64 6.59
C LYS A 220 -7.13 -18.10 6.96
N ALA A 221 -6.39 -18.83 6.13
CA ALA A 221 -6.02 -20.22 6.36
C ALA A 221 -4.91 -20.43 7.39
N GLY A 222 -4.27 -19.35 7.88
CA GLY A 222 -3.12 -19.39 8.79
C GLY A 222 -1.85 -19.94 8.14
N LEU A 223 -1.76 -19.93 6.80
CA LEU A 223 -0.61 -20.47 6.05
C LEU A 223 0.36 -19.38 5.61
N ILE A 224 -0.11 -18.13 5.50
CA ILE A 224 0.68 -17.00 5.02
C ILE A 224 0.74 -15.90 6.09
N THR A 225 1.94 -15.40 6.40
CA THR A 225 2.11 -14.17 7.18
C THR A 225 2.31 -12.97 6.27
N ILE A 226 1.46 -11.95 6.41
CA ILE A 226 1.55 -10.72 5.61
C ILE A 226 2.50 -9.69 6.27
N ARG A 227 2.79 -9.85 7.57
CA ARG A 227 3.60 -8.90 8.34
C ARG A 227 5.09 -9.02 8.06
N ASP A 228 5.75 -7.87 8.01
CA ASP A 228 7.20 -7.75 8.08
C ASP A 228 7.68 -8.16 9.49
N GLU A 229 8.12 -9.41 9.63
CA GLU A 229 8.72 -9.97 10.86
C GLU A 229 10.03 -9.26 11.30
N ASP A 230 10.51 -8.28 10.54
CA ASP A 230 11.67 -7.43 10.91
C ASP A 230 11.39 -6.55 12.15
N SER A 231 10.15 -6.57 12.65
CA SER A 231 9.73 -5.88 13.87
C SER A 231 9.59 -6.81 15.08
N MET A 232 10.35 -7.90 15.13
CA MET A 232 10.45 -8.73 16.34
C MET A 232 10.69 -7.84 17.58
N PRO A 233 9.80 -7.85 18.58
CA PRO A 233 10.05 -7.19 19.85
C PRO A 233 11.25 -7.85 20.50
N GLY A 234 12.27 -7.05 20.80
CA GLY A 234 13.49 -7.51 21.45
C GLY A 234 13.17 -8.37 22.67
N THR A 235 13.89 -9.48 22.75
CA THR A 235 14.25 -10.28 23.92
C THR A 235 13.16 -10.50 24.98
N PRO A 236 12.74 -11.75 25.29
CA PRO A 236 11.97 -12.02 26.49
C PRO A 236 12.77 -11.49 27.68
N THR A 237 12.30 -10.39 28.27
CA THR A 237 12.85 -9.88 29.51
C THR A 237 12.64 -10.98 30.53
N THR A 238 13.76 -11.51 31.04
CA THR A 238 13.81 -12.48 32.13
C THR A 238 12.81 -12.11 33.21
N PRO A 239 11.98 -13.04 33.72
CA PRO A 239 11.06 -12.75 34.81
C PRO A 239 11.87 -12.33 36.04
N GLN A 240 11.87 -11.03 36.33
CA GLN A 240 12.40 -10.53 37.60
C GLN A 240 11.48 -11.02 38.72
N THR A 241 12.12 -11.72 39.64
CA THR A 241 11.63 -12.23 40.92
C THR A 241 10.89 -11.13 41.71
N PRO A 242 9.75 -11.44 42.35
CA PRO A 242 9.00 -10.46 43.14
C PRO A 242 9.72 -10.17 44.46
N SER A 243 10.06 -8.91 44.66
CA SER A 243 10.38 -8.35 45.99
C SER A 243 9.28 -7.37 46.39
N GLU A 244 8.42 -7.77 47.32
CA GLU A 244 7.80 -6.88 48.31
C GLU A 244 8.90 -6.12 49.11
N PRO A 245 8.65 -4.99 49.82
CA PRO A 245 7.37 -4.62 50.44
C PRO A 245 7.04 -3.10 50.57
N ILE A 246 5.80 -2.84 51.03
CA ILE A 246 5.33 -1.75 51.91
C ILE A 246 5.36 -0.28 51.40
N GLY A 247 4.15 0.30 51.30
CA GLY A 247 3.81 1.44 52.15
C GLY A 247 3.24 2.71 51.49
N LYS A 248 2.00 3.02 51.90
CA LYS A 248 1.35 4.35 52.07
C LYS A 248 0.47 4.90 50.94
N GLU A 249 -0.81 4.54 51.09
CA GLU A 249 -2.00 5.40 51.18
C GLU A 249 -1.91 6.91 50.91
N ASN A 250 -3.00 7.37 50.29
CA ASN A 250 -3.63 8.70 50.28
C ASN A 250 -3.30 9.65 49.12
N SER A 251 -4.23 9.75 48.16
CA SER A 251 -4.79 11.06 47.79
C SER A 251 -6.07 10.93 46.94
N PRO A 252 -7.18 11.60 47.31
CA PRO A 252 -8.44 11.58 46.58
C PRO A 252 -8.67 12.90 45.83
N TYR A 253 -8.59 12.92 44.50
CA TYR A 253 -9.30 13.92 43.69
C TYR A 253 -9.73 13.31 42.36
N SER A 254 -10.97 12.84 42.37
CA SER A 254 -11.76 12.55 41.18
C SER A 254 -12.51 13.84 40.83
N MET A 255 -12.12 14.50 39.74
CA MET A 255 -12.93 15.56 39.13
C MET A 255 -13.40 15.04 37.78
N GLY A 256 -14.70 14.75 37.74
CA GLY A 256 -15.41 14.40 36.53
C GLY A 256 -15.48 15.61 35.60
N SER A 257 -15.25 15.34 34.32
CA SER A 257 -15.76 16.18 33.24
C SER A 257 -16.58 15.29 32.33
N GLY A 258 -17.89 15.34 32.53
CA GLY A 258 -18.85 14.97 31.51
C GLY A 258 -18.72 15.96 30.36
N SER A 259 -18.62 15.46 29.13
CA SER A 259 -18.86 16.27 27.95
C SER A 259 -19.86 15.57 27.06
N ASN A 260 -20.94 16.30 26.84
CA ASN A 260 -22.18 15.89 26.21
C ASN A 260 -21.98 15.62 24.72
N ASN A 261 -22.57 14.51 24.27
CA ASN A 261 -22.95 14.29 22.89
C ASN A 261 -24.07 15.26 22.52
N ASN A 262 -23.87 16.09 21.50
CA ASN A 262 -24.91 16.55 20.56
C ASN A 262 -24.27 17.51 19.53
N SER A 263 -24.08 17.05 18.30
CA SER A 263 -24.31 17.93 17.15
C SER A 263 -24.87 17.13 15.98
N LEU A 264 -26.14 17.41 15.72
CA LEU A 264 -26.84 17.17 14.47
C LEU A 264 -26.18 18.05 13.40
N VAL A 265 -25.62 17.43 12.35
CA VAL A 265 -25.31 18.15 11.11
C VAL A 265 -26.10 17.46 10.00
N ALA A 266 -27.02 18.24 9.44
CA ALA A 266 -27.90 17.88 8.36
C ALA A 266 -27.13 17.63 7.06
N SER A 267 -27.40 16.49 6.42
CA SER A 267 -27.03 16.25 5.03
C SER A 267 -27.94 17.04 4.09
N PRO A 268 -27.41 17.76 3.08
CA PRO A 268 -28.23 18.23 1.98
C PRO A 268 -28.57 17.07 1.05
N ARG A 269 -29.88 16.97 0.79
CA ARG A 269 -30.55 16.02 -0.07
C ARG A 269 -30.41 16.52 -1.52
N ALA A 270 -29.57 15.87 -2.32
CA ALA A 270 -29.51 16.12 -3.76
C ALA A 270 -30.65 15.36 -4.45
N SER A 271 -31.59 16.12 -4.99
CA SER A 271 -32.74 15.67 -5.76
C SER A 271 -32.28 15.18 -7.13
N THR A 272 -32.46 13.89 -7.42
CA THR A 272 -32.38 13.37 -8.79
C THR A 272 -33.79 13.30 -9.37
N SER A 273 -34.01 14.12 -10.40
CA SER A 273 -35.23 14.15 -11.19
C SER A 273 -35.31 12.93 -12.11
N THR A 274 -36.37 12.18 -11.89
CA THR A 274 -37.15 11.37 -12.82
C THR A 274 -36.89 11.59 -14.32
N LEU A 275 -36.49 10.53 -15.03
CA LEU A 275 -37.10 10.23 -16.33
C LEU A 275 -37.15 8.72 -16.57
N SER A 276 -38.39 8.26 -16.76
CA SER A 276 -38.91 6.92 -17.04
C SER A 276 -38.29 6.27 -18.29
N LYS A 277 -38.22 4.94 -18.48
CA LYS A 277 -39.32 3.96 -18.79
C LYS A 277 -38.68 2.58 -19.20
N PRO A 278 -39.41 1.50 -19.59
CA PRO A 278 -39.46 0.25 -18.79
C PRO A 278 -39.21 -1.07 -19.57
N LEU A 279 -39.40 -2.22 -18.87
CA LEU A 279 -39.54 -3.61 -19.35
C LEU A 279 -38.27 -4.23 -19.98
N LYS A 280 -37.80 -5.41 -19.55
CA LYS A 280 -38.51 -6.69 -19.60
C LYS A 280 -38.03 -7.64 -18.51
N LYS A 281 -39.00 -8.31 -17.88
CA LYS A 281 -38.83 -9.48 -17.02
C LYS A 281 -38.30 -10.64 -17.88
N SER A 282 -37.13 -11.17 -17.57
CA SER A 282 -36.75 -12.53 -18.01
C SER A 282 -36.79 -13.45 -16.79
N LYS A 283 -37.87 -14.23 -16.72
CA LYS A 283 -37.97 -15.38 -15.85
C LYS A 283 -37.09 -16.47 -16.45
N SER A 284 -36.00 -16.81 -15.78
CA SER A 284 -35.23 -18.02 -16.04
C SER A 284 -35.39 -18.95 -14.84
N THR A 285 -36.37 -19.83 -14.98
CA THR A 285 -36.53 -21.09 -14.25
C THR A 285 -35.62 -22.16 -14.86
N LEU A 286 -35.28 -23.18 -14.07
CA LEU A 286 -34.54 -24.43 -14.38
C LEU A 286 -33.03 -24.32 -14.08
N SER A 287 -32.38 -25.20 -13.32
CA SER A 287 -32.64 -26.61 -13.05
C SER A 287 -32.21 -27.03 -11.64
N MET A 288 -33.07 -27.81 -11.00
CA MET A 288 -32.70 -28.69 -9.91
C MET A 288 -31.86 -29.85 -10.46
N LEU A 289 -30.69 -30.11 -9.85
CA LEU A 289 -30.03 -31.42 -9.92
C LEU A 289 -29.87 -31.93 -8.49
N SER A 290 -30.95 -32.51 -7.96
CA SER A 290 -30.90 -33.33 -6.75
C SER A 290 -30.33 -34.71 -7.10
N PHE A 291 -29.07 -34.96 -6.75
CA PHE A 291 -28.51 -36.31 -6.79
C PHE A 291 -29.06 -37.12 -5.63
N LYS A 292 -30.13 -37.86 -5.90
CA LYS A 292 -30.78 -38.83 -5.00
C LYS A 292 -29.95 -40.12 -4.98
N ARG A 293 -28.92 -40.21 -4.12
CA ARG A 293 -28.26 -41.50 -3.80
C ARG A 293 -29.11 -42.26 -2.79
N LYS A 294 -29.92 -43.20 -3.31
CA LYS A 294 -30.66 -44.20 -2.53
C LYS A 294 -29.79 -45.46 -2.42
N GLY A 295 -29.06 -45.58 -1.32
CA GLY A 295 -28.37 -46.81 -0.91
C GLY A 295 -28.85 -47.19 0.48
N LYS A 296 -29.77 -48.17 0.56
CA LYS A 296 -30.35 -48.69 1.79
C LYS A 296 -29.62 -49.99 2.13
N GLY A 297 -28.49 -49.89 2.83
CA GLY A 297 -27.77 -51.01 3.42
C GLY A 297 -28.00 -51.02 4.92
N LYS A 298 -28.53 -52.12 5.45
CA LYS A 298 -28.66 -52.37 6.89
C LYS A 298 -27.26 -52.54 7.47
N GLU A 299 -26.89 -51.66 8.40
CA GLU A 299 -25.64 -51.73 9.16
C GLU A 299 -25.93 -52.35 10.53
N LEU A 300 -25.17 -53.41 10.83
CA LEU A 300 -25.16 -54.09 12.13
C LEU A 300 -24.35 -53.25 13.12
N ASP A 301 -24.91 -53.09 14.32
CA ASP A 301 -24.28 -52.47 15.49
C ASP A 301 -22.85 -52.99 15.71
N GLN A 302 -21.85 -52.20 15.35
CA GLN A 302 -20.49 -52.32 15.85
C GLN A 302 -20.13 -51.06 16.61
N GLN A 303 -19.88 -51.27 17.90
CA GLN A 303 -19.51 -50.27 18.87
C GLN A 303 -18.21 -49.53 18.43
N PRO A 304 -18.21 -48.19 18.32
CA PRO A 304 -17.07 -47.45 17.80
C PRO A 304 -15.90 -47.50 18.79
N LEU A 305 -14.81 -48.16 18.39
CA LEU A 305 -13.51 -48.10 19.05
C LEU A 305 -13.00 -46.64 19.06
N PRO A 306 -12.41 -46.15 20.16
CA PRO A 306 -11.87 -44.80 20.25
C PRO A 306 -10.74 -44.62 19.23
N GLN A 307 -11.04 -43.92 18.12
CA GLN A 307 -10.03 -43.59 17.13
C GLN A 307 -9.01 -42.62 17.75
N PRO A 308 -7.70 -42.83 17.54
CA PRO A 308 -6.68 -41.93 18.04
C PRO A 308 -6.90 -40.53 17.49
N ILE A 309 -7.05 -39.55 18.39
CA ILE A 309 -7.16 -38.13 18.04
C ILE A 309 -5.86 -37.73 17.34
N LYS A 310 -5.87 -37.72 16.00
CA LYS A 310 -4.75 -37.21 15.20
C LYS A 310 -4.58 -35.74 15.53
N ARG A 311 -3.55 -35.41 16.31
CA ARG A 311 -3.15 -34.02 16.56
C ARG A 311 -2.80 -33.40 15.22
N LYS A 312 -3.48 -32.32 14.85
CA LYS A 312 -3.14 -31.55 13.65
C LYS A 312 -1.76 -30.95 13.88
N ALA A 313 -0.80 -31.27 13.01
CA ALA A 313 0.52 -30.66 13.06
C ALA A 313 0.37 -29.14 12.92
N GLU A 314 1.00 -28.37 13.81
CA GLU A 314 1.02 -26.91 13.72
C GLU A 314 1.97 -26.52 12.58
N LEU A 315 1.42 -26.09 11.45
CA LEU A 315 2.19 -25.64 10.30
C LEU A 315 2.74 -24.23 10.55
N SER A 316 4.04 -24.02 10.36
CA SER A 316 4.66 -22.69 10.46
C SER A 316 4.31 -21.82 9.24
N PRO A 317 3.66 -20.67 9.40
CA PRO A 317 3.18 -19.89 8.26
C PRO A 317 4.33 -19.27 7.44
N VAL A 318 4.16 -19.22 6.12
CA VAL A 318 5.15 -18.74 5.14
C VAL A 318 5.00 -17.23 4.93
N PRO A 319 6.08 -16.43 4.98
CA PRO A 319 6.00 -15.00 4.70
C PRO A 319 5.53 -14.72 3.28
N PHE A 320 4.52 -13.86 3.10
CA PHE A 320 3.97 -13.56 1.76
C PHE A 320 5.02 -12.99 0.80
N LYS A 321 6.01 -12.26 1.31
CA LYS A 321 7.13 -11.72 0.52
C LYS A 321 7.97 -12.80 -0.17
N SER A 322 8.00 -14.00 0.40
CA SER A 322 8.71 -15.15 -0.18
C SER A 322 7.88 -15.88 -1.24
N LEU A 323 6.62 -15.47 -1.44
CA LEU A 323 5.73 -16.04 -2.44
C LEU A 323 5.55 -15.06 -3.60
N THR A 324 5.48 -15.61 -4.81
CA THR A 324 5.15 -14.86 -6.03
C THR A 324 4.19 -15.70 -6.85
N VAL A 325 3.19 -15.05 -7.46
CA VAL A 325 2.28 -15.73 -8.37
C VAL A 325 2.78 -15.55 -9.80
N SER A 326 2.90 -16.66 -10.53
CA SER A 326 3.06 -16.66 -11.97
C SER A 326 1.70 -16.91 -12.60
N PHE A 327 1.26 -15.98 -13.44
CA PHE A 327 -0.08 -15.97 -14.03
C PHE A 327 -0.01 -16.12 -15.55
N SER A 328 -0.81 -17.04 -16.06
CA SER A 328 -1.06 -17.27 -17.49
C SER A 328 -2.56 -17.49 -17.71
N THR A 329 -3.02 -17.33 -18.95
CA THR A 329 -4.43 -17.51 -19.31
C THR A 329 -4.96 -18.91 -19.00
N ARG A 330 -4.08 -19.92 -19.04
CA ARG A 330 -4.45 -21.34 -18.83
C ARG A 330 -3.94 -21.94 -17.53
N LYS A 331 -3.01 -21.26 -16.86
CA LYS A 331 -2.24 -21.81 -15.75
C LYS A 331 -1.93 -20.73 -14.73
N VAL A 332 -2.03 -21.07 -13.46
CA VAL A 332 -1.56 -20.22 -12.38
C VAL A 332 -0.68 -21.07 -11.48
N SER A 333 0.44 -20.49 -11.05
CA SER A 333 1.37 -21.18 -10.17
C SER A 333 1.89 -20.29 -9.06
N LEU A 334 2.15 -20.92 -7.91
CA LEU A 334 2.74 -20.30 -6.75
C LEU A 334 4.23 -20.66 -6.73
N VAL A 335 5.07 -19.62 -6.74
CA VAL A 335 6.52 -19.73 -6.76
C VAL A 335 7.06 -19.29 -5.41
N TYR A 336 7.81 -20.17 -4.76
CA TYR A 336 8.52 -19.88 -3.53
C TYR A 336 9.94 -19.40 -3.84
N ALA A 337 10.27 -18.23 -3.31
CA ALA A 337 11.56 -17.57 -3.40
C ALA A 337 11.95 -17.16 -1.96
N PRO A 338 12.76 -17.96 -1.25
CA PRO A 338 13.13 -17.64 0.12
C PRO A 338 13.81 -16.27 0.15
N VAL A 339 13.37 -15.41 1.07
CA VAL A 339 14.02 -14.12 1.30
C VAL A 339 15.43 -14.44 1.79
N PRO A 340 16.49 -13.90 1.17
CA PRO A 340 17.85 -14.12 1.66
C PRO A 340 17.87 -13.57 3.08
N SER A 341 18.02 -14.46 4.06
CA SER A 341 18.17 -14.05 5.45
C SER A 341 19.38 -13.14 5.49
N CYS A 342 19.17 -11.85 5.77
CA CYS A 342 20.24 -10.92 6.10
C CYS A 342 20.83 -11.30 7.47
N THR A 343 21.28 -12.55 7.62
CA THR A 343 22.13 -12.93 8.74
C THR A 343 23.35 -12.06 8.61
N SER A 344 23.52 -11.18 9.58
CA SER A 344 24.50 -10.11 9.63
C SER A 344 25.92 -10.60 9.39
N SER A 345 26.29 -10.77 8.13
CA SER A 345 27.68 -10.86 7.73
C SER A 345 28.22 -9.45 7.78
N ARG A 346 28.81 -9.15 8.94
CA ARG A 346 29.77 -8.07 9.20
C ARG A 346 31.04 -8.28 8.35
N SER A 347 30.85 -8.59 7.06
CA SER A 347 31.90 -8.77 6.09
C SER A 347 32.46 -7.39 5.78
N SER A 348 33.50 -7.06 6.54
CA SER A 348 34.51 -6.07 6.21
C SER A 348 34.65 -5.96 4.70
N LEU A 349 34.16 -4.85 4.15
CA LEU A 349 34.46 -4.35 2.81
C LEU A 349 35.99 -4.18 2.74
N THR A 350 36.72 -5.23 2.37
CA THR A 350 38.06 -5.04 1.82
C THR A 350 37.87 -4.48 0.43
N VAL A 351 37.87 -3.15 0.34
CA VAL A 351 38.01 -2.39 -0.89
C VAL A 351 39.40 -2.72 -1.45
N THR A 352 39.51 -3.78 -2.23
CA THR A 352 40.66 -3.95 -3.11
C THR A 352 40.43 -3.02 -4.29
N GLY A 353 41.06 -1.85 -4.23
CA GLY A 353 41.11 -0.91 -5.34
C GLY A 353 41.76 -1.54 -6.56
N SER A 354 41.00 -1.69 -7.63
CA SER A 354 41.56 -1.73 -8.98
C SER A 354 41.29 -0.39 -9.64
N SER A 355 42.39 0.33 -9.82
CA SER A 355 42.57 1.58 -10.51
C SER A 355 42.07 1.54 -11.95
N SER A 356 41.42 2.64 -12.34
CA SER A 356 41.41 3.27 -13.67
C SER A 356 41.25 2.36 -14.91
N SER A 357 40.07 2.41 -15.51
CA SER A 357 40.00 2.57 -16.96
C SER A 357 38.90 3.56 -17.31
N ALA A 358 39.33 4.64 -17.95
CA ALA A 358 38.51 5.74 -18.41
C ALA A 358 37.77 5.34 -19.70
N TYR A 359 36.52 5.81 -19.80
CA TYR A 359 35.87 6.27 -21.03
C TYR A 359 35.97 5.39 -22.30
N GLY A 360 34.87 4.74 -22.68
CA GLY A 360 34.71 4.17 -24.03
C GLY A 360 33.39 3.41 -24.15
N GLY A 361 32.45 3.95 -24.92
CA GLY A 361 31.05 3.53 -24.95
C GLY A 361 30.77 2.07 -25.30
N SER A 362 29.71 1.54 -24.70
CA SER A 362 28.90 0.48 -25.29
C SER A 362 27.49 0.55 -24.69
N THR A 363 26.60 1.23 -25.40
CA THR A 363 25.15 1.08 -25.32
C THR A 363 24.78 -0.34 -25.77
N TYR A 364 23.87 -1.00 -25.03
CA TYR A 364 23.32 -2.35 -25.27
C TYR A 364 24.19 -3.53 -24.80
N GLY A 365 24.05 -3.84 -23.51
CA GLY A 365 24.61 -5.06 -22.94
C GLY A 365 24.25 -5.17 -21.46
N ALA A 366 22.96 -5.25 -21.13
CA ALA A 366 22.54 -5.54 -19.76
C ALA A 366 22.91 -6.99 -19.41
N LEU A 367 24.16 -7.20 -18.98
CA LEU A 367 24.59 -8.40 -18.30
C LEU A 367 23.85 -8.45 -16.96
N GLY A 368 22.70 -9.12 -16.96
CA GLY A 368 22.02 -9.54 -15.75
C GLY A 368 22.93 -10.50 -15.00
N VAL A 369 23.73 -9.98 -14.08
CA VAL A 369 24.45 -10.79 -13.10
C VAL A 369 23.39 -11.47 -12.24
N SER A 370 22.99 -12.67 -12.65
CA SER A 370 22.18 -13.59 -11.87
C SER A 370 23.00 -13.97 -10.65
N TYR A 371 22.82 -13.23 -9.55
CA TYR A 371 23.28 -13.65 -8.24
C TYR A 371 22.63 -15.01 -7.95
N ASN A 372 23.38 -16.09 -8.18
CA ASN A 372 23.05 -17.45 -7.79
C ASN A 372 23.22 -17.62 -6.28
N SER A 373 22.63 -16.72 -5.48
CA SER A 373 22.46 -16.95 -4.06
C SER A 373 21.46 -18.11 -3.91
N ARG A 374 21.98 -19.22 -3.38
CA ARG A 374 21.47 -20.58 -3.08
C ARG A 374 19.97 -20.82 -2.73
N GLY A 375 19.08 -19.83 -2.82
CA GLY A 375 17.62 -20.04 -2.83
C GLY A 375 17.09 -20.08 -4.25
N ARG A 376 17.10 -21.26 -4.91
CA ARG A 376 16.52 -21.40 -6.25
C ARG A 376 15.01 -21.17 -6.15
N LYS A 377 14.47 -20.23 -6.93
CA LYS A 377 13.03 -20.06 -7.10
C LYS A 377 12.45 -21.40 -7.56
N ARG A 378 11.50 -21.96 -6.80
CA ARG A 378 10.83 -23.22 -7.15
C ARG A 378 9.32 -23.02 -7.23
N THR A 379 8.71 -23.61 -8.24
CA THR A 379 7.25 -23.70 -8.32
C THR A 379 6.80 -24.76 -7.32
N ILE A 380 5.99 -24.38 -6.35
CA ILE A 380 5.50 -25.29 -5.30
C ILE A 380 4.10 -25.81 -5.61
N VAL A 381 3.27 -25.00 -6.29
CA VAL A 381 1.90 -25.37 -6.64
C VAL A 381 1.61 -24.87 -8.04
N GLU A 382 1.04 -25.72 -8.90
CA GLU A 382 0.55 -25.36 -10.22
C GLU A 382 -0.91 -25.82 -10.37
N VAL A 383 -1.78 -24.93 -10.84
CA VAL A 383 -3.20 -25.18 -11.03
C VAL A 383 -3.56 -24.80 -12.46
N GLN A 384 -4.26 -25.71 -13.15
CA GLN A 384 -4.88 -25.43 -14.44
C GLN A 384 -6.09 -24.51 -14.23
N ARG A 385 -6.22 -23.53 -15.10
CA ARG A 385 -7.29 -22.51 -15.04
C ARG A 385 -8.00 -22.44 -16.39
N ASP A 386 -9.32 -22.42 -16.35
CA ASP A 386 -10.12 -22.10 -17.53
C ASP A 386 -10.21 -20.57 -17.71
N LYS A 387 -10.29 -20.11 -18.95
CA LYS A 387 -10.31 -18.67 -19.26
C LYS A 387 -11.45 -17.95 -18.51
N ASP A 388 -12.61 -18.60 -18.43
CA ASP A 388 -13.85 -18.08 -17.84
C ASP A 388 -14.00 -18.45 -16.35
N GLU A 389 -12.95 -18.97 -15.70
CA GLU A 389 -12.95 -19.25 -14.27
C GLU A 389 -12.65 -17.97 -13.45
N ALA A 390 -13.45 -17.74 -12.41
CA ALA A 390 -13.25 -16.65 -11.45
C ALA A 390 -11.93 -16.83 -10.67
N LEU A 391 -11.21 -15.72 -10.45
CA LEU A 391 -9.86 -15.75 -9.85
C LEU A 391 -9.86 -16.30 -8.41
N GLU A 392 -10.95 -16.11 -7.67
CA GLU A 392 -11.15 -16.60 -6.32
C GLU A 392 -11.12 -18.13 -6.25
N VAL A 393 -11.61 -18.82 -7.29
CA VAL A 393 -11.60 -20.29 -7.33
C VAL A 393 -10.18 -20.79 -7.50
N SER A 394 -9.42 -20.18 -8.41
CA SER A 394 -8.00 -20.53 -8.61
C SER A 394 -7.15 -20.19 -7.38
N ALA A 395 -7.39 -19.04 -6.73
CA ALA A 395 -6.70 -18.65 -5.51
C ALA A 395 -6.90 -19.67 -4.38
N ARG A 396 -8.15 -20.11 -4.14
CA ARG A 396 -8.44 -21.16 -3.15
C ARG A 396 -7.75 -22.49 -3.48
N ARG A 397 -7.70 -22.88 -4.75
CA ARG A 397 -6.95 -24.08 -5.19
C ARG A 397 -5.46 -23.96 -4.91
N LEU A 398 -4.86 -22.79 -5.16
CA LEU A 398 -3.45 -22.53 -4.85
C LEU A 398 -3.17 -22.62 -3.34
N VAL A 399 -4.04 -22.02 -2.52
CA VAL A 399 -3.90 -22.05 -1.05
C VAL A 399 -4.08 -23.48 -0.51
N ARG A 400 -4.98 -24.28 -1.10
CA ARG A 400 -5.10 -25.71 -0.76
C ARG A 400 -3.84 -26.48 -1.13
N GLY A 401 -3.32 -26.30 -2.34
CA GLY A 401 -2.06 -26.94 -2.76
C GLY A 401 -0.88 -26.50 -1.89
N LEU A 402 -0.86 -25.24 -1.43
CA LEU A 402 0.17 -24.75 -0.52
C LEU A 402 0.13 -25.50 0.82
N ARG A 403 -1.07 -25.77 1.34
CA ARG A 403 -1.25 -26.58 2.57
C ARG A 403 -0.70 -27.99 2.39
N GLU A 404 -1.10 -28.69 1.33
CA GLU A 404 -0.67 -30.06 1.02
C GLU A 404 0.86 -30.13 0.94
N TRP A 405 1.47 -29.18 0.23
CA TRP A 405 2.91 -29.05 0.12
C TRP A 405 3.62 -28.83 1.48
N MET A 406 3.06 -28.01 2.38
CA MET A 406 3.62 -27.81 3.73
C MET A 406 3.51 -29.05 4.62
N GLU A 407 2.43 -29.82 4.47
CA GLU A 407 2.24 -31.09 5.19
C GLU A 407 3.24 -32.16 4.69
N GLU A 408 3.51 -32.22 3.38
CA GLU A 408 4.53 -33.07 2.78
C GLU A 408 5.95 -32.71 3.26
N GLU A 409 6.30 -31.41 3.29
CA GLU A 409 7.62 -30.99 3.83
C GLU A 409 7.76 -31.39 5.30
N THR A 410 6.71 -31.23 6.11
CA THR A 410 6.73 -31.61 7.54
C THR A 410 6.93 -33.12 7.73
N GLN A 411 6.30 -33.95 6.88
CA GLN A 411 6.47 -35.40 6.91
C GLN A 411 7.86 -35.85 6.47
N SER A 412 8.49 -35.15 5.52
CA SER A 412 9.84 -35.49 5.05
C SER A 412 10.94 -35.25 6.09
N TYR A 413 10.66 -34.49 7.15
CA TYR A 413 11.60 -34.24 8.26
C TYR A 413 11.44 -35.20 9.44
N GLN A 414 10.38 -36.01 9.47
CA GLN A 414 10.15 -37.06 10.47
C GLN A 414 10.73 -38.38 9.98
#